data_AF-A0AAD6GJW3-F1
#
_entry.id   AF-A0AAD6GJW3-F1
#
_cell.length_a   1.000
_cell.length_b   1.000
_cell.length_c   1.000
_cell.angle_alpha   90.00
_cell.angle_beta   90.00
_cell.angle_gamma   90.00
#
_symmetry.space_group_name_H-M   'P 1'
#
loop_
_entity.id
_entity.type
_entity.pdbx_description
1 polymer ?
#
loop_
_entity_poly.entity_id
_entity_poly.type
_entity_poly.pdbx_seq_one_letter_code
_entity_poly.pdbx_strand_id
1 'polypeptide(L)'
;MSSVTATRVRAFNALRRPQFGLGDIPNHYHFSVRSLPMVPGNAVFLANPFNGHRHTEGRTRITPLSLEEQANVIVPLLLESFVTRFDSDNQLQFVMEDSMTPWAPWSWSTTDEGLAQAVSNRLAAVGVLPELCTVTVAPAEETQAANISWRGFYSEVAAAMAGIPEDQLAGSITSCCGVCGFTPSLDTSLMRCGRCKQTTYCSKACQKADWSTHKGDCKAPAA
;
A
#
# COMPACT_ATOMS: atom_id res chain seq x y z
N MET A 1 22.27 -13.04 3.65
CA MET A 1 20.80 -13.14 3.64
C MET A 1 20.23 -11.80 3.21
N SER A 2 19.58 -11.70 2.06
CA SER A 2 18.98 -10.43 1.61
C SER A 2 17.70 -10.15 2.39
N SER A 3 17.55 -8.95 2.95
CA SER A 3 16.28 -8.50 3.54
C SER A 3 15.16 -8.56 2.49
N VAL A 4 13.91 -8.84 2.90
CA VAL A 4 12.71 -8.82 2.05
C VAL A 4 12.60 -7.49 1.29
N THR A 5 12.93 -6.38 1.96
CA THR A 5 12.98 -5.04 1.34
C THR A 5 13.98 -4.98 0.18
N ALA A 6 15.17 -5.57 0.34
CA ALA A 6 16.19 -5.57 -0.71
C ALA A 6 15.79 -6.49 -1.89
N THR A 7 15.05 -7.58 -1.63
CA THR A 7 14.49 -8.41 -2.71
C THR A 7 13.42 -7.64 -3.50
N ARG A 8 12.52 -6.94 -2.81
CA ARG A 8 11.47 -6.12 -3.44
C ARG A 8 12.03 -4.97 -4.26
N VAL A 9 13.03 -4.25 -3.73
CA VAL A 9 13.72 -3.19 -4.47
C VAL A 9 14.38 -3.73 -5.74
N ARG A 10 15.06 -4.89 -5.66
CA ARG A 10 15.64 -5.52 -6.86
C ARG A 10 14.58 -5.89 -7.89
N ALA A 11 13.45 -6.46 -7.46
CA ALA A 11 12.35 -6.80 -8.36
C ALA A 11 11.77 -5.56 -9.03
N PHE A 12 11.52 -4.50 -8.26
CA PHE A 12 11.00 -3.24 -8.79
C PHE A 12 11.96 -2.57 -9.78
N ASN A 13 13.26 -2.49 -9.45
CA ASN A 13 14.27 -1.91 -10.32
C ASN A 13 14.47 -2.72 -11.63
N ALA A 14 14.05 -3.98 -11.67
CA ALA A 14 14.13 -4.83 -12.85
C ALA A 14 12.90 -4.71 -13.78
N LEU A 15 11.83 -4.02 -13.36
CA LEU A 15 10.65 -3.82 -14.19
C LEU A 15 10.97 -2.92 -15.39
N ARG A 16 10.32 -3.18 -16.53
CA ARG A 16 10.40 -2.23 -17.66
C ARG A 16 9.77 -0.91 -17.26
N ARG A 17 10.29 0.19 -17.80
CA ARG A 17 9.85 1.55 -17.49
C ARG A 17 9.64 2.37 -18.77
N PRO A 18 8.59 2.08 -19.58
CA PRO A 18 8.31 2.89 -20.74
C PRO A 18 7.80 4.27 -20.30
N GLN A 19 8.18 5.32 -21.01
CA GLN A 19 7.72 6.68 -20.72
C GLN A 19 6.22 6.85 -21.01
N PHE A 20 5.72 6.13 -22.01
CA PHE A 20 4.34 6.17 -22.46
C PHE A 20 3.77 4.75 -22.55
N GLY A 21 2.49 4.61 -22.22
CA GLY A 21 1.73 3.38 -22.39
C GLY A 21 1.05 3.31 -23.76
N LEU A 22 0.03 2.44 -23.86
CA LEU A 22 -0.83 2.36 -25.04
C LEU A 22 -1.53 3.71 -25.30
N GLY A 23 -1.51 4.16 -26.55
CA GLY A 23 -2.15 5.41 -26.97
C GLY A 23 -1.41 6.68 -26.54
N ASP A 24 -0.09 6.63 -26.38
CA ASP A 24 0.77 7.75 -25.98
C ASP A 24 0.40 8.38 -24.63
N ILE A 25 -0.29 7.60 -23.78
CA ILE A 25 -0.68 8.05 -22.45
C ILE A 25 0.56 8.06 -21.54
N PRO A 26 0.84 9.16 -20.82
CA PRO A 26 1.96 9.22 -19.89
C PRO A 26 1.91 8.08 -18.86
N ASN A 27 3.04 7.39 -18.68
CA ASN A 27 3.23 6.43 -17.60
C ASN A 27 3.55 7.16 -16.28
N HIS A 28 2.58 7.96 -15.81
CA HIS A 28 2.69 8.77 -14.61
C HIS A 28 1.68 8.31 -13.57
N TYR A 29 2.09 8.28 -12.31
CA TYR A 29 1.21 7.93 -11.20
C TYR A 29 1.24 8.97 -10.08
N HIS A 30 0.07 9.47 -9.73
CA HIS A 30 -0.15 10.26 -8.53
C HIS A 30 -0.50 9.34 -7.36
N PHE A 31 0.20 9.45 -6.24
CA PHE A 31 -0.15 8.73 -5.01
C PHE A 31 -0.58 9.67 -3.89
N SER A 32 -1.54 9.20 -3.08
CA SER A 32 -2.04 9.92 -1.91
C SER A 32 -2.39 8.95 -0.78
N VAL A 33 -2.25 9.40 0.46
CA VAL A 33 -2.68 8.64 1.65
C VAL A 33 -4.17 8.88 1.86
N ARG A 34 -4.96 7.80 1.90
CA ARG A 34 -6.43 7.86 2.06
C ARG A 34 -6.87 7.02 3.25
N SER A 35 -7.87 7.51 3.97
CA SER A 35 -8.58 6.68 4.95
C SER A 35 -9.51 5.72 4.21
N LEU A 36 -9.49 4.46 4.60
CA LEU A 36 -10.37 3.47 4.00
C LEU A 36 -11.80 3.59 4.55
N PRO A 37 -12.84 3.38 3.72
CA PRO A 37 -14.21 3.34 4.21
C PRO A 37 -14.40 2.19 5.18
N MET A 38 -15.02 2.46 6.33
CA MET A 38 -15.59 1.44 7.24
C MET A 38 -14.59 0.44 7.85
N VAL A 39 -13.28 0.58 7.60
CA VAL A 39 -12.22 -0.20 8.23
C VAL A 39 -11.14 0.72 8.79
N PRO A 40 -10.56 0.41 9.97
CA PRO A 40 -9.52 1.24 10.56
C PRO A 40 -8.23 1.20 9.73
N GLY A 41 -7.59 2.36 9.60
CA GLY A 41 -6.29 2.51 8.94
C GLY A 41 -6.33 3.33 7.65
N ASN A 42 -5.16 3.46 7.03
CA ASN A 42 -4.94 4.18 5.79
C ASN A 42 -4.50 3.21 4.68
N ALA A 43 -4.67 3.67 3.45
CA ALA A 43 -4.10 3.08 2.26
C ALA A 43 -3.36 4.14 1.44
N VAL A 44 -2.36 3.69 0.68
CA VAL A 44 -1.78 4.45 -0.42
C VAL A 44 -2.65 4.20 -1.64
N PHE A 45 -3.34 5.24 -2.10
CA PHE A 45 -4.10 5.23 -3.33
C PHE A 45 -3.23 5.77 -4.46
N LEU A 46 -3.02 4.96 -5.49
CA LEU A 46 -2.32 5.29 -6.71
C LEU A 46 -3.33 5.49 -7.83
N ALA A 47 -3.20 6.57 -8.60
CA ALA A 47 -3.96 6.77 -9.81
C ALA A 47 -3.07 7.35 -10.91
N ASN A 48 -3.26 6.90 -12.14
CA ASN A 48 -2.73 7.58 -13.31
C ASN A 48 -3.78 8.64 -13.74
N PRO A 49 -3.48 9.95 -13.60
CA PRO A 49 -4.43 11.03 -13.90
C PRO A 49 -4.92 11.06 -15.36
N PHE A 50 -4.18 10.44 -16.28
CA PHE A 50 -4.39 10.56 -17.72
C PHE A 50 -5.24 9.43 -18.31
N ASN A 51 -5.38 8.30 -17.61
CA ASN A 51 -6.22 7.18 -18.05
C ASN A 51 -7.16 6.63 -16.97
N GLY A 52 -7.10 7.15 -15.74
CA GLY A 52 -7.95 6.71 -14.64
C GLY A 52 -7.61 5.33 -14.09
N HIS A 53 -6.51 4.70 -14.53
CA HIS A 53 -6.01 3.47 -13.90
C HIS A 53 -5.72 3.76 -12.44
N ARG A 54 -6.25 2.92 -11.54
CA ARG A 54 -6.17 3.12 -10.10
C ARG A 54 -5.76 1.84 -9.40
N HIS A 55 -5.09 2.00 -8.25
CA HIS A 55 -4.65 0.90 -7.39
C HIS A 55 -4.66 1.35 -5.93
N THR A 56 -4.83 0.41 -5.01
CA THR A 56 -4.74 0.67 -3.57
C THR A 56 -3.92 -0.38 -2.87
N GLU A 57 -2.94 0.06 -2.08
CA GLU A 57 -2.21 -0.80 -1.15
C GLU A 57 -2.35 -0.27 0.28
N GLY A 58 -2.46 -1.15 1.28
CA GLY A 58 -2.41 -0.72 2.68
C GLY A 58 -3.28 -1.52 3.63
N ARG A 59 -4.18 -0.81 4.32
CA ARG A 59 -4.72 -1.14 5.66
C ARG A 59 -3.60 -1.11 6.69
N THR A 60 -3.01 0.07 6.89
CA THR A 60 -1.97 0.30 7.89
C THR A 60 -2.04 1.72 8.42
N ARG A 61 -1.45 1.98 9.59
CA ARG A 61 -1.36 3.31 10.18
C ARG A 61 -0.28 4.09 9.43
N ILE A 62 -0.70 5.09 8.67
CA ILE A 62 0.17 6.07 8.01
C ILE A 62 0.01 7.41 8.70
N THR A 63 -1.23 7.85 8.97
CA THR A 63 -1.49 9.02 9.79
C THR A 63 -1.75 8.61 11.25
N PRO A 64 -1.33 9.41 12.26
CA PRO A 64 -0.66 10.72 12.18
C PRO A 64 0.88 10.63 12.31
N LEU A 65 1.54 9.66 11.66
CA LEU A 65 3.00 9.52 11.77
C LEU A 65 3.75 10.74 11.22
N SER A 66 5.00 10.95 11.65
CA SER A 66 5.88 11.95 11.03
C SER A 66 6.12 11.65 9.54
N LEU A 67 6.50 12.65 8.74
CA LEU A 67 6.69 12.46 7.29
C LEU A 67 7.75 11.38 6.96
N GLU A 68 8.81 11.29 7.75
CA GLU A 68 9.84 10.26 7.59
C GLU A 68 9.29 8.86 7.89
N GLU A 69 8.51 8.72 8.96
CA GLU A 69 7.84 7.46 9.31
C GLU A 69 6.77 7.07 8.28
N GLN A 70 6.04 8.04 7.74
CA GLN A 70 5.12 7.82 6.63
C GLN A 70 5.88 7.27 5.42
N ALA A 71 7.00 7.88 5.03
CA ALA A 71 7.82 7.42 3.92
C ALA A 71 8.32 5.98 4.12
N ASN A 72 8.70 5.61 5.35
CA ASN A 72 9.10 4.24 5.70
C ASN A 72 8.00 3.20 5.45
N VAL A 73 6.72 3.60 5.56
CA VAL A 73 5.55 2.76 5.28
C VAL A 73 5.13 2.83 3.81
N ILE A 74 5.10 4.03 3.23
CA ILE A 74 4.63 4.29 1.86
C ILE A 74 5.54 3.63 0.83
N VAL A 75 6.87 3.75 0.95
CA VAL A 75 7.80 3.22 -0.06
C VAL A 75 7.61 1.72 -0.30
N PRO A 76 7.60 0.85 0.72
CA PRO A 76 7.30 -0.56 0.51
C PRO A 76 5.96 -0.82 -0.20
N LEU A 77 4.90 -0.06 0.11
CA LEU A 77 3.58 -0.20 -0.52
C LEU A 77 3.59 0.26 -1.98
N LEU A 78 4.30 1.35 -2.29
CA LEU A 78 4.49 1.80 -3.67
C LEU A 78 5.21 0.73 -4.50
N LEU A 79 6.31 0.17 -4.00
CA LEU A 79 7.04 -0.89 -4.72
C LEU A 79 6.17 -2.15 -4.91
N GLU A 80 5.42 -2.53 -3.87
CA GLU A 80 4.52 -3.69 -3.90
C GLU A 80 3.43 -3.55 -4.98
N SER A 81 2.88 -2.34 -5.13
CA SER A 81 1.82 -2.02 -6.10
C SER A 81 2.18 -2.41 -7.54
N PHE A 82 3.46 -2.28 -7.91
CA PHE A 82 3.94 -2.59 -9.25
C PHE A 82 4.55 -3.99 -9.37
N VAL A 83 5.07 -4.54 -8.27
CA VAL A 83 5.73 -5.86 -8.27
C VAL A 83 4.71 -7.00 -8.18
N THR A 84 3.67 -6.88 -7.35
CA THR A 84 2.83 -8.03 -6.97
C THR A 84 1.43 -8.05 -7.56
N ARG A 85 0.93 -6.93 -8.12
CA ARG A 85 -0.44 -6.79 -8.68
C ARG A 85 -1.49 -7.61 -7.91
N PHE A 86 -1.95 -7.11 -6.77
CA PHE A 86 -3.13 -7.67 -6.14
C PHE A 86 -4.40 -7.26 -6.88
N ASP A 87 -4.72 -8.03 -7.93
CA ASP A 87 -6.07 -8.40 -8.33
C ASP A 87 -5.97 -9.35 -9.53
N SER A 88 -5.94 -10.65 -9.26
CA SER A 88 -6.32 -11.66 -10.25
C SER A 88 -7.22 -12.71 -9.63
N ASP A 89 -8.40 -12.27 -9.21
CA ASP A 89 -9.55 -13.17 -9.06
C ASP A 89 -10.39 -13.22 -10.34
N ASN A 90 -9.73 -13.09 -11.51
CA ASN A 90 -10.43 -13.13 -12.79
C ASN A 90 -9.82 -14.16 -13.73
N GLN A 91 -10.64 -15.14 -14.13
CA GLN A 91 -10.34 -16.25 -15.03
C GLN A 91 -9.92 -15.85 -16.47
N LEU A 92 -9.59 -14.58 -16.70
CA LEU A 92 -9.23 -14.03 -18.02
C LEU A 92 -7.71 -13.97 -18.27
N GLN A 93 -6.90 -14.52 -17.37
CA GLN A 93 -5.43 -14.48 -17.42
C GLN A 93 -4.83 -15.16 -18.68
N PHE A 94 -5.60 -15.99 -19.39
CA PHE A 94 -5.12 -16.76 -20.54
C PHE A 94 -5.21 -16.05 -21.92
N VAL A 95 -5.75 -14.83 -22.01
CA VAL A 95 -6.08 -14.22 -23.32
C VAL A 95 -5.18 -13.04 -23.71
N MET A 96 -4.42 -12.44 -22.79
CA MET A 96 -3.75 -11.15 -23.05
C MET A 96 -2.37 -11.05 -22.40
N GLU A 97 -1.39 -11.77 -22.94
CA GLU A 97 -0.06 -11.93 -22.32
C GLU A 97 0.86 -10.70 -22.53
N ASP A 98 0.73 -10.00 -23.66
CA ASP A 98 1.65 -8.89 -24.00
C ASP A 98 1.24 -7.53 -23.40
N SER A 99 -0.06 -7.33 -23.16
CA SER A 99 -0.60 -6.12 -22.50
C SER A 99 -0.54 -6.16 -20.97
N MET A 100 -0.13 -7.29 -20.38
CA MET A 100 -0.16 -7.55 -18.95
C MET A 100 1.21 -7.57 -18.27
N THR A 101 2.32 -7.32 -18.98
CA THR A 101 3.62 -7.22 -18.29
C THR A 101 3.63 -6.05 -17.28
N PRO A 102 3.95 -6.26 -15.99
CA PRO A 102 4.04 -5.19 -15.01
C PRO A 102 5.20 -4.25 -15.37
N TRP A 103 4.94 -2.94 -15.37
CA TRP A 103 5.94 -1.91 -15.60
C TRP A 103 6.06 -1.03 -14.36
N ALA A 104 7.27 -0.57 -14.08
CA ALA A 104 7.47 0.53 -13.15
C ALA A 104 6.87 1.82 -13.74
N PRO A 105 6.39 2.74 -12.90
CA PRO A 105 5.99 4.06 -13.36
C PRO A 105 7.19 4.76 -14.00
N TRP A 106 6.97 5.64 -14.97
CA TRP A 106 8.03 6.51 -15.48
C TRP A 106 8.34 7.62 -14.49
N SER A 107 7.28 8.19 -13.90
CA SER A 107 7.37 9.19 -12.85
C SER A 107 6.18 9.10 -11.90
N TRP A 108 6.33 9.67 -10.71
CA TRP A 108 5.25 9.76 -9.75
C TRP A 108 5.23 11.09 -9.01
N SER A 109 4.03 11.46 -8.56
CA SER A 109 3.78 12.70 -7.83
C SER A 109 2.94 12.45 -6.58
N THR A 110 2.95 13.42 -5.66
CA THR A 110 2.04 13.47 -4.51
C THR A 110 1.57 14.90 -4.25
N THR A 111 0.70 15.11 -3.29
CA THR A 111 0.08 16.42 -3.02
C THR A 111 0.87 17.30 -2.05
N ASP A 112 1.68 16.70 -1.18
CA ASP A 112 2.38 17.40 -0.09
C ASP A 112 3.88 17.46 -0.37
N GLU A 113 4.46 18.66 -0.31
CA GLU A 113 5.89 18.89 -0.58
C GLU A 113 6.79 18.16 0.42
N GLY A 114 6.41 18.19 1.71
CA GLY A 114 7.15 17.50 2.76
C GLY A 114 7.15 15.99 2.56
N LEU A 115 6.01 15.42 2.21
CA LEU A 115 5.84 14.01 1.92
C LEU A 115 6.60 13.61 0.65
N ALA A 116 6.54 14.44 -0.40
CA ALA A 116 7.31 14.23 -1.63
C ALA A 116 8.81 14.12 -1.32
N GLN A 117 9.34 15.04 -0.50
CA GLN A 117 10.75 15.02 -0.09
C GLN A 117 11.08 13.79 0.76
N ALA A 118 10.23 13.46 1.75
CA ALA A 118 10.46 12.31 2.63
C ALA A 118 10.46 10.97 1.87
N VAL A 119 9.50 10.79 0.96
CA VAL A 119 9.41 9.60 0.10
C VAL A 119 10.61 9.55 -0.85
N SER A 120 11.01 10.67 -1.43
CA SER A 120 12.20 10.76 -2.30
C SER A 120 13.48 10.31 -1.58
N ASN A 121 13.71 10.84 -0.37
CA ASN A 121 14.85 10.46 0.47
C ASN A 121 14.82 8.97 0.82
N ARG A 122 13.64 8.44 1.12
CA ARG A 122 13.48 7.03 1.46
C ARG A 122 13.72 6.10 0.27
N LEU A 123 13.24 6.44 -0.91
CA LEU A 123 13.48 5.69 -2.15
C LEU A 123 14.99 5.58 -2.43
N ALA A 124 15.71 6.70 -2.31
CA ALA A 124 17.16 6.72 -2.46
C ALA A 124 17.86 5.85 -1.41
N ALA A 125 17.46 5.97 -0.14
CA ALA A 125 18.04 5.22 0.97
C ALA A 125 17.88 3.70 0.84
N VAL A 126 16.80 3.22 0.21
CA VAL A 126 16.58 1.77 0.01
C VAL A 126 17.16 1.24 -1.30
N GLY A 127 17.75 2.10 -2.15
CA GLY A 127 18.42 1.72 -3.38
C GLY A 127 17.50 1.58 -4.61
N VAL A 128 16.39 2.33 -4.65
CA VAL A 128 15.60 2.47 -5.89
C VAL A 128 16.40 3.25 -6.93
N LEU A 129 16.13 2.99 -8.21
CA LEU A 129 16.79 3.70 -9.32
C LEU A 129 16.71 5.23 -9.16
N PRO A 130 17.81 5.97 -9.36
CA PRO A 130 17.86 7.42 -9.12
C PRO A 130 16.75 8.21 -9.83
N GLU A 131 16.34 7.82 -11.04
CA GLU A 131 15.31 8.55 -11.78
C GLU A 131 13.90 8.36 -11.20
N LEU A 132 13.70 7.33 -10.37
CA LEU A 132 12.45 7.10 -9.64
C LEU A 132 12.50 7.63 -8.22
N CYS A 133 13.66 8.01 -7.71
CA CYS A 133 13.78 8.62 -6.39
C CYS A 133 13.21 10.04 -6.35
N THR A 134 12.92 10.68 -7.48
CA THR A 134 12.31 12.01 -7.52
C THR A 134 10.79 11.91 -7.51
N VAL A 135 10.17 12.22 -6.37
CA VAL A 135 8.72 12.45 -6.26
C VAL A 135 8.45 13.94 -6.41
N THR A 136 7.60 14.31 -7.35
CA THR A 136 7.21 15.71 -7.56
C THR A 136 5.91 16.06 -6.83
N VAL A 137 5.67 17.36 -6.61
CA VAL A 137 4.35 17.86 -6.21
C VAL A 137 3.48 17.93 -7.47
N ALA A 138 2.31 17.31 -7.41
CA ALA A 138 1.39 17.24 -8.54
C ALA A 138 0.75 18.61 -8.84
N PRO A 139 0.58 18.98 -10.12
CA PRO A 139 -0.28 20.08 -10.52
C PRO A 139 -1.72 19.93 -9.99
N ALA A 140 -2.45 21.05 -9.97
CA ALA A 140 -3.82 21.08 -9.49
C ALA A 140 -4.73 20.17 -10.34
N GLU A 141 -4.57 20.14 -11.67
CA GLU A 141 -5.37 19.26 -12.54
C GLU A 141 -5.16 17.78 -12.26
N GLU A 142 -3.91 17.35 -12.04
CA GLU A 142 -3.59 15.94 -11.73
C GLU A 142 -4.15 15.54 -10.37
N THR A 143 -4.01 16.41 -9.38
CA THR A 143 -4.58 16.22 -8.04
C THR A 143 -6.10 16.12 -8.11
N GLN A 144 -6.75 16.96 -8.93
CA GLN A 144 -8.20 16.91 -9.13
C GLN A 144 -8.62 15.61 -9.81
N ALA A 145 -7.94 15.18 -10.86
CA ALA A 145 -8.21 13.91 -11.54
C ALA A 145 -8.06 12.72 -10.59
N ALA A 146 -6.98 12.66 -9.81
CA ALA A 146 -6.78 11.61 -8.81
C ALA A 146 -7.86 11.61 -7.72
N ASN A 147 -8.33 12.80 -7.29
CA ASN A 147 -9.44 12.92 -6.35
C ASN A 147 -10.77 12.40 -6.95
N ILE A 148 -11.02 12.65 -8.23
CA ILE A 148 -12.20 12.10 -8.94
C ILE A 148 -12.12 10.58 -8.96
N SER A 149 -10.96 10.00 -9.30
CA SER A 149 -10.75 8.55 -9.27
C SER A 149 -10.96 7.97 -7.87
N TRP A 150 -10.47 8.64 -6.82
CA TRP A 150 -10.69 8.22 -5.43
C TRP A 150 -12.18 8.22 -5.05
N ARG A 151 -12.92 9.27 -5.42
CA ARG A 151 -14.37 9.36 -5.13
C ARG A 151 -15.14 8.24 -5.83
N GLY A 152 -14.80 7.93 -7.07
CA GLY A 152 -15.39 6.81 -7.81
C GLY A 152 -15.14 5.48 -7.10
N PHE A 153 -13.88 5.18 -6.79
CA PHE A 153 -13.50 3.99 -6.04
C PHE A 153 -14.22 3.89 -4.68
N TYR A 154 -14.26 5.00 -3.93
CA TYR A 154 -14.91 5.04 -2.63
C TYR A 154 -16.41 4.70 -2.75
N SER A 155 -17.09 5.26 -3.74
CA SER A 155 -18.51 4.99 -4.00
C SER A 155 -18.77 3.54 -4.40
N GLU A 156 -17.91 2.94 -5.22
CA GLU A 156 -17.99 1.52 -5.62
C GLU A 156 -17.83 0.59 -4.40
N VAL A 157 -16.81 0.82 -3.58
CA VAL A 157 -16.56 0.02 -2.36
C VAL A 157 -17.70 0.18 -1.36
N ALA A 158 -18.15 1.41 -1.10
CA ALA A 158 -19.26 1.67 -0.19
C ALA A 158 -20.55 0.99 -0.65
N ALA A 159 -20.85 1.01 -1.95
CA ALA A 159 -22.03 0.33 -2.51
C ALA A 159 -21.92 -1.20 -2.38
N ALA A 160 -20.76 -1.78 -2.67
CA ALA A 160 -20.54 -3.22 -2.53
C ALA A 160 -20.68 -3.69 -1.07
N MET A 161 -20.23 -2.87 -0.11
CA MET A 161 -20.27 -3.19 1.31
C MET A 161 -21.62 -2.91 1.99
N ALA A 162 -22.46 -2.04 1.43
CA ALA A 162 -23.78 -1.72 2.00
C ALA A 162 -24.74 -2.93 2.09
N GLY A 163 -24.44 -4.02 1.40
CA GLY A 163 -25.19 -5.28 1.47
C GLY A 163 -24.58 -6.35 2.37
N ILE A 164 -23.43 -6.11 3.03
CA ILE A 164 -22.72 -7.11 3.83
C ILE A 164 -23.08 -6.92 5.32
N PRO A 165 -23.64 -7.95 5.98
CA PRO A 165 -23.85 -7.96 7.43
C PRO A 165 -22.56 -7.68 8.22
N GLU A 166 -22.66 -6.85 9.26
CA GLU A 166 -21.52 -6.38 10.07
C GLU A 166 -20.74 -7.52 10.74
N ASP A 167 -21.43 -8.62 11.07
CA ASP A 167 -20.87 -9.86 11.63
C ASP A 167 -20.03 -10.65 10.61
N GLN A 168 -20.36 -10.57 9.31
CA GLN A 168 -19.58 -11.19 8.23
C GLN A 168 -18.36 -10.35 7.84
N LEU A 169 -18.43 -9.02 8.00
CA LEU A 169 -17.30 -8.13 7.76
C LEU A 169 -16.18 -8.34 8.80
N ALA A 170 -16.54 -8.60 10.05
CA ALA A 170 -15.59 -8.88 11.14
C ALA A 170 -14.75 -10.16 10.90
N GLY A 171 -15.27 -11.14 10.17
CA GLY A 171 -14.61 -12.42 9.89
C GLY A 171 -13.61 -12.39 8.72
N SER A 172 -13.72 -11.42 7.80
CA SER A 172 -12.88 -11.34 6.59
C SER A 172 -11.72 -10.34 6.70
N ILE A 173 -11.65 -9.53 7.77
CA ILE A 173 -10.51 -8.64 8.10
C ILE A 173 -9.48 -9.40 8.98
N THR A 174 -9.40 -10.72 8.83
CA THR A 174 -8.72 -11.63 9.76
C THR A 174 -7.22 -11.71 9.51
N SER A 175 -6.52 -10.62 9.84
CA SER A 175 -5.21 -10.59 10.52
C SER A 175 -4.55 -9.24 10.25
N CYS A 176 -4.92 -8.23 11.04
CA CYS A 176 -4.23 -6.94 11.07
C CYS A 176 -3.36 -6.85 12.32
N CYS A 177 -2.25 -6.12 12.23
CA CYS A 177 -1.41 -5.82 13.38
C CYS A 177 -2.26 -5.09 14.44
N GLY A 178 -2.32 -5.61 15.66
CA GLY A 178 -3.11 -5.03 16.75
C GLY A 178 -2.67 -3.62 17.18
N VAL A 179 -1.56 -3.11 16.63
CA VAL A 179 -0.99 -1.81 16.96
C VAL A 179 -1.15 -0.82 15.81
N CYS A 180 -0.61 -1.16 14.65
CA CYS A 180 -0.60 -0.28 13.49
C CYS A 180 -1.66 -0.65 12.45
N GLY A 181 -2.46 -1.68 12.66
CA GLY A 181 -3.49 -2.09 11.71
C GLY A 181 -2.97 -2.74 10.44
N PHE A 182 -1.64 -2.84 10.24
CA PHE A 182 -1.03 -3.48 9.06
C PHE A 182 -1.65 -4.86 8.79
N THR A 183 -2.36 -4.99 7.68
CA THR A 183 -2.67 -6.31 7.14
C THR A 183 -1.53 -6.78 6.25
N PRO A 184 -1.05 -8.00 6.40
CA PRO A 184 -0.08 -8.54 5.47
C PRO A 184 -0.66 -8.68 4.06
N SER A 185 0.16 -8.43 3.03
CA SER A 185 -0.05 -9.01 1.70
C SER A 185 0.14 -10.54 1.75
N LEU A 186 -0.34 -11.32 0.76
CA LEU A 186 -0.34 -12.80 0.82
C LEU A 186 1.02 -13.42 1.20
N ASP A 187 2.12 -12.71 0.97
CA ASP A 187 3.49 -13.20 1.20
C ASP A 187 4.09 -12.85 2.57
N THR A 188 3.39 -12.07 3.40
CA THR A 188 3.89 -11.71 4.74
C THR A 188 2.96 -12.34 5.79
N SER A 189 3.47 -13.03 6.80
CA SER A 189 2.63 -13.49 7.91
C SER A 189 2.79 -12.57 9.11
N LEU A 190 1.70 -12.15 9.76
CA LEU A 190 1.82 -11.47 11.05
C LEU A 190 2.40 -12.39 12.12
N MET A 191 3.26 -11.83 12.96
CA MET A 191 3.78 -12.50 14.14
C MET A 191 2.69 -12.56 15.21
N ARG A 192 2.41 -13.73 15.77
CA ARG A 192 1.53 -13.85 16.93
C ARG A 192 2.30 -13.57 18.22
N CYS A 193 1.61 -13.03 19.22
CA CYS A 193 2.15 -12.98 20.58
C CYS A 193 2.55 -14.39 21.04
N GLY A 194 3.80 -14.58 21.45
CA GLY A 194 4.32 -15.90 21.82
C GLY A 194 3.62 -16.54 23.03
N ARG A 195 2.98 -15.73 23.88
CA ARG A 195 2.25 -16.19 25.07
C ARG A 195 0.78 -16.47 24.79
N CYS A 196 0.01 -15.45 24.42
CA CYS A 196 -1.45 -15.60 24.28
C CYS A 196 -1.89 -16.10 22.91
N LYS A 197 -1.07 -15.90 21.87
CA LYS A 197 -1.39 -16.18 20.46
C LYS A 197 -2.63 -15.45 19.89
N GLN A 198 -3.28 -14.58 20.67
CA GLN A 198 -4.48 -13.84 20.29
C GLN A 198 -4.18 -12.58 19.48
N THR A 199 -3.26 -11.73 19.96
CA THR A 199 -2.82 -10.54 19.22
C THR A 199 -1.77 -10.90 18.18
N THR A 200 -1.84 -10.23 17.03
CA THR A 200 -0.88 -10.31 15.93
C THR A 200 -0.16 -8.98 15.72
N TYR A 201 1.08 -9.03 15.22
CA TYR A 201 1.98 -7.90 15.05
C TYR A 201 2.71 -7.99 13.72
N CYS A 202 2.89 -6.86 13.04
CA CYS A 202 3.71 -6.80 11.82
C CYS A 202 5.22 -6.83 12.10
N SER A 203 5.63 -6.54 13.34
CA SER A 203 7.03 -6.46 13.74
C SER A 203 7.21 -6.60 15.25
N LYS A 204 8.44 -6.93 15.68
CA LYS A 204 8.85 -6.89 17.09
C LYS A 204 8.72 -5.49 17.71
N ALA A 205 8.86 -4.44 16.90
CA ALA A 205 8.67 -3.06 17.35
C ALA A 205 7.21 -2.80 17.76
N CYS A 206 6.25 -3.22 16.93
CA CYS A 206 4.82 -3.17 17.27
C CYS A 206 4.52 -4.00 18.52
N GLN A 207 5.05 -5.23 18.62
CA GLN A 207 4.88 -6.04 19.82
C GLN A 207 5.40 -5.35 21.10
N LYS A 208 6.57 -4.70 21.02
CA LYS A 208 7.16 -3.99 22.17
C LYS A 208 6.37 -2.73 22.54
N ALA A 209 5.85 -2.01 21.54
CA ALA A 209 5.02 -0.82 21.76
C ALA A 209 3.69 -1.17 22.45
N ASP A 210 3.09 -2.31 22.12
CA ASP A 210 1.84 -2.80 22.72
C ASP A 210 2.03 -3.36 24.14
N TRP A 211 3.25 -3.67 24.57
CA TRP A 211 3.45 -4.43 25.80
C TRP A 211 2.89 -3.74 27.06
N SER A 212 2.94 -2.42 27.13
CA SER A 212 2.43 -1.67 28.29
C SER A 212 0.92 -1.85 28.47
N THR A 213 0.17 -1.97 27.39
CA THR A 213 -1.29 -2.16 27.35
C THR A 213 -1.67 -3.64 27.33
N HIS A 214 -0.99 -4.46 26.53
CA HIS A 214 -1.32 -5.86 26.34
C HIS A 214 -0.97 -6.77 27.53
N LYS A 215 0.06 -6.44 28.32
CA LYS A 215 0.59 -7.33 29.37
C LYS A 215 -0.47 -7.78 30.40
N GLY A 216 -1.47 -6.95 30.68
CA GLY A 216 -2.52 -7.24 31.67
C GLY A 216 -3.46 -8.35 31.20
N ASP A 217 -3.76 -8.37 29.91
CA ASP A 217 -4.71 -9.30 29.30
C ASP A 217 -4.00 -10.48 28.62
N CYS A 218 -2.67 -10.46 28.55
CA CYS A 218 -1.85 -11.48 27.91
C CYS A 218 -1.83 -12.81 28.70
N LYS A 219 -2.80 -13.69 28.43
CA LYS A 219 -2.95 -15.02 29.03
C LYS A 219 -2.74 -16.12 28.00
N ALA A 220 -2.07 -17.21 28.41
CA ALA A 220 -1.90 -18.36 27.53
C ALA A 220 -3.28 -18.95 27.15
N PRO A 221 -3.46 -19.42 25.90
CA PRO A 221 -4.69 -20.09 25.51
C PRO A 221 -4.91 -21.32 26.40
N ALA A 222 -6.18 -21.59 26.75
CA ALA A 222 -6.53 -22.82 27.45
C ALA A 222 -6.10 -24.02 26.60
N ALA A 223 -5.50 -25.02 27.25
CA ALA A 223 -4.99 -26.24 26.62
C ALA A 223 -6.14 -27.15 26.16
#